data_AF-A0A2H0KLF6-F1
#
_entry.id   AF-A0A2H0KLF6-F1
#
_cell.length_a   1.000
_cell.length_b   1.000
_cell.length_c   1.000
_cell.angle_alpha   90.00
_cell.angle_beta   90.00
_cell.angle_gamma   90.00
#
_symmetry.space_group_name_H-M   'P 1'
#
loop_
_entity.id
_entity.type
_entity.pdbx_description
1 polymer ?
#
loop_
_entity_poly.entity_id
_entity_poly.type
_entity_poly.pdbx_seq_one_letter_code
_entity_poly.pdbx_strand_id
1 'polypeptide(L)'
;MINKIKKLYICYPGGNINAIVEDPIPKRDYALVAQKIINTYNKNKSLHKQIEQVAFIEKPKNKKALSRLSLVGGEFSGNAVLCLGALKLKNNKEDLFEISGTNELLRIFIDENGYINGQMPKFRLIGQLDKTKEQYPIIPLQGITQILIFKNF
;
A
#
# COMPACT_ATOMS: atom_id res chain seq x y z
N MET A 1 6.04 -24.04 10.49
CA MET A 1 4.74 -23.56 11.00
C MET A 1 4.74 -22.05 10.96
N ILE A 2 3.71 -21.42 10.38
CA ILE A 2 3.53 -19.97 10.53
C ILE A 2 3.14 -19.70 11.98
N ASN A 3 3.97 -18.96 12.69
CA ASN A 3 3.69 -18.55 14.06
C ASN A 3 2.39 -17.72 14.12
N LYS A 4 1.72 -17.74 15.27
CA LYS A 4 0.57 -16.88 15.55
C LYS A 4 0.98 -15.42 15.35
N ILE A 5 0.32 -14.72 14.40
CA ILE A 5 0.53 -13.29 14.17
C ILE A 5 -0.03 -12.52 15.37
N LYS A 6 0.84 -11.78 16.05
CA LYS A 6 0.55 -10.95 17.21
C LYS A 6 0.22 -9.52 16.80
N LYS A 7 0.90 -8.99 15.78
CA LYS A 7 0.69 -7.62 15.30
C LYS A 7 0.10 -7.58 13.90
N LEU A 8 -1.23 -7.53 13.88
CA LEU A 8 -2.06 -7.35 12.71
C LEU A 8 -2.97 -6.14 12.94
N TYR A 9 -2.96 -5.19 12.00
CA TYR A 9 -3.80 -4.00 12.03
C TYR A 9 -4.76 -4.02 10.85
N ILE A 10 -6.03 -3.71 11.09
CA ILE A 10 -7.02 -3.54 10.02
C ILE A 10 -7.31 -2.05 9.91
N CYS A 11 -7.07 -1.50 8.73
CA CYS A 11 -7.15 -0.08 8.45
C CYS A 11 -8.19 0.20 7.37
N TYR A 12 -8.86 1.36 7.45
CA TYR A 12 -10.00 1.72 6.61
C TYR A 12 -9.77 3.03 5.81
N PRO A 13 -8.69 3.15 5.02
CA PRO A 13 -8.44 4.34 4.22
C PRO A 13 -9.46 4.45 3.07
N GLY A 14 -10.32 5.48 3.10
CA GLY A 14 -11.20 5.81 1.98
C GLY A 14 -12.13 4.67 1.53
N GLY A 15 -12.48 3.75 2.42
CA GLY A 15 -13.33 2.58 2.12
C GLY A 15 -12.59 1.35 1.57
N ASN A 16 -11.27 1.44 1.30
CA ASN A 16 -10.45 0.32 0.84
C ASN A 16 -9.73 -0.34 2.03
N ILE A 17 -10.25 -1.46 2.52
CA ILE A 17 -9.77 -2.05 3.77
C ILE A 17 -8.46 -2.80 3.55
N ASN A 18 -7.45 -2.45 4.34
CA ASN A 18 -6.11 -3.01 4.29
C ASN A 18 -5.76 -3.72 5.60
N ALA A 19 -5.16 -4.91 5.50
CA ALA A 19 -4.53 -5.58 6.63
C ALA A 19 -3.02 -5.30 6.63
N ILE A 20 -2.46 -4.84 7.74
CA ILE A 20 -1.04 -4.54 7.89
C ILE A 20 -0.43 -5.47 8.93
N VAL A 21 0.55 -6.28 8.51
CA VAL A 21 1.29 -7.19 9.38
C VAL A 21 2.61 -6.52 9.79
N GLU A 22 2.84 -6.34 11.09
CA GLU A 22 4.11 -5.80 11.61
C GLU A 22 5.04 -6.90 12.14
N ASP A 23 4.52 -8.09 12.40
CA ASP A 23 5.37 -9.21 12.79
C ASP A 23 6.38 -9.55 11.68
N PRO A 24 7.62 -9.92 12.04
CA PRO A 24 8.65 -10.27 11.06
C PRO A 24 8.29 -11.59 10.39
N ILE A 25 7.71 -11.52 9.20
CA ILE A 25 7.40 -12.67 8.36
C ILE A 25 8.45 -12.78 7.24
N PRO A 26 8.99 -13.97 6.95
CA PRO A 26 9.84 -14.17 5.78
C PRO A 26 9.06 -13.89 4.50
N LYS A 27 9.66 -13.15 3.55
CA LYS A 27 8.99 -12.75 2.30
C LYS A 27 8.40 -13.93 1.50
N ARG A 28 9.05 -15.11 1.55
CA ARG A 28 8.55 -16.35 0.93
C ARG A 28 7.17 -16.80 1.45
N ASP A 29 6.78 -16.37 2.64
CA ASP A 29 5.54 -16.76 3.31
C ASP A 29 4.43 -15.70 3.13
N TYR A 30 4.72 -14.55 2.50
CA TYR A 30 3.76 -13.42 2.40
C TYR A 30 2.45 -13.81 1.73
N ALA A 31 2.52 -14.48 0.58
CA ALA A 31 1.32 -14.89 -0.15
C ALA A 31 0.43 -15.81 0.70
N LEU A 32 1.05 -16.78 1.38
CA LEU A 32 0.31 -17.75 2.19
C LEU A 32 -0.27 -17.12 3.46
N VAL A 33 0.46 -16.20 4.09
CA VAL A 33 -0.03 -15.43 5.24
C VAL A 33 -1.18 -14.50 4.84
N ALA A 34 -1.01 -13.73 3.76
CA ALA A 34 -2.02 -12.82 3.26
C ALA A 34 -3.32 -13.54 2.90
N GLN A 35 -3.21 -14.67 2.17
CA GLN A 35 -4.37 -15.49 1.82
C GLN A 35 -5.11 -15.99 3.06
N LYS A 36 -4.39 -16.44 4.09
CA LYS A 36 -5.01 -16.85 5.37
C LYS A 36 -5.74 -15.69 6.05
N ILE A 37 -5.12 -14.51 6.13
CA ILE A 37 -5.73 -13.32 6.73
C ILE A 37 -7.02 -12.95 5.99
N ILE A 38 -6.97 -12.83 4.67
CA ILE A 38 -8.11 -12.49 3.81
C ILE A 38 -9.22 -13.53 3.99
N ASN A 39 -8.93 -14.82 3.83
CA ASN A 39 -9.93 -15.87 3.92
C ASN A 39 -10.58 -15.94 5.31
N THR A 40 -9.80 -15.80 6.38
CA THR A 40 -10.32 -15.84 7.74
C THR A 40 -11.15 -14.59 8.06
N TYR A 41 -10.68 -13.41 7.70
CA TYR A 41 -11.39 -12.16 8.01
C TYR A 41 -12.66 -11.99 7.17
N ASN A 42 -12.60 -12.34 5.88
CA ASN A 42 -13.69 -12.09 4.93
C ASN A 42 -14.82 -13.13 5.02
N LYS A 43 -14.61 -14.29 5.69
CA LYS A 43 -15.52 -15.46 5.69
C LYS A 43 -16.99 -15.14 5.94
N ASN A 44 -17.32 -14.06 6.64
CA ASN A 44 -18.70 -13.61 6.91
C ASN A 44 -18.87 -12.09 6.80
N LYS A 45 -18.13 -11.43 5.91
CA LYS A 45 -18.19 -9.97 5.73
C LYS A 45 -18.90 -9.62 4.44
N SER A 46 -19.76 -8.61 4.48
CA SER A 46 -20.28 -7.95 3.27
C SER A 46 -19.12 -7.41 2.44
N LEU A 47 -19.30 -7.33 1.11
CA LEU A 47 -18.24 -6.94 0.17
C LEU A 47 -17.51 -5.64 0.58
N HIS A 48 -18.25 -4.62 1.00
CA HIS A 48 -17.70 -3.33 1.46
C HIS A 48 -16.98 -3.37 2.83
N LYS A 49 -16.95 -4.54 3.50
CA LYS A 49 -16.26 -4.76 4.79
C LYS A 49 -15.15 -5.80 4.67
N GLN A 50 -14.81 -6.22 3.45
CA GLN A 50 -13.77 -7.20 3.21
C GLN A 50 -12.40 -6.53 3.10
N ILE A 51 -11.37 -7.19 3.62
CA ILE A 51 -9.99 -6.83 3.34
C ILE A 51 -9.74 -7.08 1.86
N GLU A 52 -9.23 -6.05 1.17
CA GLU A 52 -8.86 -6.12 -0.24
C GLU A 52 -7.37 -6.47 -0.40
N GLN A 53 -6.52 -5.90 0.45
CA GLN A 53 -5.07 -6.03 0.34
C GLN A 53 -4.42 -6.30 1.71
N VAL A 54 -3.31 -7.03 1.68
CA VAL A 54 -2.46 -7.27 2.85
C VAL A 54 -1.05 -6.76 2.54
N ALA A 55 -0.52 -5.96 3.46
CA ALA A 55 0.84 -5.44 3.39
C ALA A 55 1.65 -5.84 4.62
N PHE A 56 2.97 -5.87 4.47
CA PHE A 56 3.92 -6.27 5.50
C PHE A 56 4.87 -5.12 5.77
N ILE A 57 5.05 -4.81 7.06
CA ILE A 57 6.03 -3.84 7.50
C ILE A 57 7.35 -4.58 7.74
N GLU A 58 8.39 -4.12 7.07
CA GLU A 58 9.73 -4.68 7.10
C GLU A 58 10.75 -3.67 7.65
N LYS A 59 11.91 -4.18 8.07
CA LYS A 59 13.09 -3.35 8.26
C LYS A 59 13.48 -2.73 6.91
N PRO A 60 13.74 -1.42 6.85
CA PRO A 60 14.14 -0.77 5.61
C PRO A 60 15.52 -1.22 5.16
N LYS A 61 15.75 -1.25 3.85
CA LYS A 61 17.07 -1.51 3.27
C LYS A 61 17.92 -0.23 3.25
N ASN A 62 17.29 0.90 2.97
CA ASN A 62 17.88 2.23 2.98
C ASN A 62 17.87 2.81 4.40
N LYS A 63 19.03 3.25 4.89
CA LYS A 63 19.18 3.83 6.24
C LYS A 63 18.42 5.14 6.44
N LYS A 64 18.02 5.82 5.36
CA LYS A 64 17.23 7.06 5.42
C LYS A 64 15.72 6.81 5.57
N ALA A 65 15.25 5.58 5.39
CA ALA A 65 13.85 5.26 5.54
C ALA A 65 13.57 4.81 6.98
N LEU A 66 12.44 5.26 7.53
CA LEU A 66 11.98 4.81 8.85
C LEU A 66 11.54 3.35 8.83
N SER A 67 10.86 2.94 7.76
CA SER A 67 10.34 1.59 7.59
C SER A 67 10.19 1.24 6.11
N ARG A 68 10.04 -0.05 5.83
CA ARG A 68 9.62 -0.55 4.53
C ARG A 68 8.22 -1.13 4.59
N LEU A 69 7.42 -0.92 3.55
CA LEU A 69 6.13 -1.55 3.32
C LEU A 69 6.20 -2.39 2.05
N SER A 70 5.83 -3.66 2.16
CA SER A 70 5.79 -4.58 1.03
C SER A 70 4.40 -5.15 0.86
N LEU A 71 3.85 -4.99 -0.34
CA LEU A 71 2.66 -5.69 -0.80
C LEU A 71 3.06 -7.07 -1.35
N VAL A 72 2.11 -8.02 -1.32
CA VAL A 72 2.35 -9.42 -1.73
C VAL A 72 2.80 -9.51 -3.18
N GLY A 73 2.15 -8.78 -4.10
CA GLY A 73 2.47 -8.76 -5.52
C GLY A 73 3.66 -7.86 -5.88
N GLY A 74 4.25 -7.17 -4.89
CA GLY A 74 5.30 -6.19 -5.11
C GLY A 74 4.82 -4.89 -5.76
N GLU A 75 3.51 -4.68 -5.84
CA GLU A 75 2.86 -3.48 -6.35
C GLU A 75 2.96 -2.31 -5.36
N PHE A 76 2.57 -1.12 -5.84
CA PHE A 76 2.32 0.05 -5.02
C PHE A 76 0.83 0.14 -4.65
N SER A 77 0.51 0.53 -3.41
CA SER A 77 -0.85 0.85 -2.97
C SER A 77 -0.86 2.11 -2.10
N GLY A 78 -1.53 3.17 -2.60
CA GLY A 78 -1.68 4.42 -1.86
C GLY A 78 -2.46 4.24 -0.55
N ASN A 79 -3.47 3.35 -0.54
CA ASN A 79 -4.24 3.06 0.65
C ASN A 79 -3.38 2.39 1.74
N ALA A 80 -2.55 1.42 1.38
CA ALA A 80 -1.61 0.80 2.31
C ALA A 80 -0.57 1.80 2.84
N VAL A 81 -0.16 2.78 2.01
CA VAL A 81 0.73 3.89 2.43
C VAL A 81 0.09 4.75 3.51
N LEU A 82 -1.19 5.09 3.39
CA LEU A 82 -1.90 5.84 4.44
C LEU A 82 -1.96 5.06 5.77
N CYS A 83 -2.16 3.75 5.69
CA CYS A 83 -2.15 2.88 6.87
C CYS A 83 -0.78 2.86 7.55
N LEU A 84 0.30 2.78 6.76
CA LEU A 84 1.67 2.84 7.29
C LEU A 84 1.92 4.17 8.02
N GLY A 85 1.49 5.29 7.45
CA GLY A 85 1.56 6.61 8.08
C GLY A 85 0.91 6.63 9.45
N ALA A 86 -0.33 6.13 9.55
CA ALA A 86 -1.07 6.06 10.82
C ALA A 86 -0.35 5.25 11.91
N LEU A 87 0.37 4.20 11.50
CA LEU A 87 1.08 3.31 12.43
C LEU A 87 2.45 3.86 12.83
N LYS A 88 3.17 4.54 11.93
CA LYS A 88 4.58 4.92 12.11
C LYS A 88 4.81 6.39 12.45
N LEU A 89 3.92 7.30 12.08
CA LEU A 89 4.05 8.74 12.33
C LEU A 89 3.45 9.20 13.67
N LYS A 90 3.41 8.32 14.69
CA LYS A 90 2.79 8.67 15.99
C LYS A 90 3.48 9.83 16.72
N ASN A 91 4.80 9.94 16.58
CA ASN A 91 5.62 10.93 17.29
C ASN A 91 6.27 11.96 16.34
N ASN A 92 6.09 11.80 15.02
CA ASN A 92 6.72 12.63 13.99
C ASN A 92 5.64 13.10 13.00
N LYS A 93 5.71 14.35 12.53
CA LYS A 93 4.76 14.84 11.50
C LYS A 93 5.07 14.33 10.10
N GLU A 94 6.29 13.86 9.83
CA GLU A 94 6.68 13.34 8.53
C GLU A 94 7.87 12.40 8.63
N ASP A 95 8.01 11.50 7.65
CA ASP A 95 9.21 10.68 7.46
C ASP A 95 9.27 10.11 6.03
N LEU A 96 10.36 9.41 5.72
CA LEU A 96 10.59 8.71 4.46
C LEU A 96 10.42 7.20 4.61
N PHE A 97 9.83 6.57 3.59
CA PHE A 97 9.51 5.15 3.61
C PHE A 97 9.92 4.45 2.31
N GLU A 98 10.36 3.21 2.41
CA GLU A 98 10.47 2.33 1.27
C GLU A 98 9.13 1.65 1.01
N ILE A 99 8.60 1.72 -0.20
CA ILE A 99 7.33 1.07 -0.56
C ILE A 99 7.59 0.11 -1.72
N SER A 100 6.98 -1.07 -1.73
CA SER A 100 7.04 -1.94 -2.92
C SER A 100 6.44 -1.24 -4.14
N GLY A 101 6.90 -1.63 -5.32
CA GLY A 101 6.49 -1.02 -6.58
C GLY A 101 7.26 0.25 -6.95
N THR A 102 8.01 0.85 -6.03
CA THR A 102 8.84 2.03 -6.27
C THR A 102 10.29 1.77 -5.87
N ASN A 103 11.22 2.42 -6.59
CA ASN A 103 12.65 2.42 -6.24
C ASN A 103 13.06 3.66 -5.43
N GLU A 104 12.13 4.59 -5.22
CA GLU A 104 12.36 5.84 -4.49
C GLU A 104 11.81 5.77 -3.07
N LEU A 105 12.41 6.56 -2.18
CA LEU A 105 11.81 6.82 -0.87
C LEU A 105 10.64 7.77 -1.05
N LEU A 106 9.48 7.38 -0.53
CA LEU A 106 8.28 8.19 -0.57
C LEU A 106 8.06 8.88 0.78
N ARG A 107 7.75 10.17 0.74
CA ARG A 107 7.37 10.95 1.92
C ARG A 107 5.95 10.61 2.33
N ILE A 108 5.75 10.38 3.62
CA ILE A 108 4.43 10.33 4.26
C ILE A 108 4.43 11.39 5.34
N PHE A 109 3.34 12.15 5.45
CA PHE A 109 3.25 13.26 6.39
C PHE A 109 1.82 13.46 6.91
N ILE A 110 1.70 14.10 8.06
CA ILE A 110 0.46 14.56 8.66
C ILE A 110 0.35 16.06 8.37
N ASP A 111 -0.72 16.49 7.73
CA ASP A 111 -0.96 17.90 7.44
C ASP A 111 -1.47 18.67 8.68
N GLU A 112 -1.70 19.98 8.50
CA GLU A 112 -2.17 20.87 9.57
C GLU A 112 -3.56 20.50 10.11
N ASN A 113 -4.38 19.82 9.33
CA ASN A 113 -5.70 19.33 9.73
C ASN A 113 -5.66 17.94 10.36
N GLY A 114 -4.46 17.34 10.48
CA GLY A 114 -4.27 16.01 11.03
C GLY A 114 -4.50 14.88 10.04
N TYR A 115 -4.66 15.14 8.74
CA TYR A 115 -4.79 14.08 7.74
C TYR A 115 -3.44 13.53 7.34
N ILE A 116 -3.40 12.20 7.19
CA ILE A 116 -2.22 11.50 6.67
C ILE A 116 -2.22 11.59 5.15
N ASN A 117 -1.09 12.00 4.60
CA ASN A 117 -0.86 12.18 3.19
C ASN A 117 0.38 11.38 2.78
N GLY A 118 0.33 10.77 1.59
CA GLY A 118 1.43 9.98 1.03
C GLY A 118 1.82 10.49 -0.36
N GLN A 119 3.11 10.65 -0.60
CA GLN A 119 3.63 10.97 -1.93
C GLN A 119 3.33 9.81 -2.90
N MET A 120 2.82 10.14 -4.09
CA MET A 120 2.62 9.17 -5.16
C MET A 120 3.94 8.84 -5.89
N PRO A 121 4.10 7.60 -6.41
CA PRO A 121 5.26 7.23 -7.20
C PRO A 121 5.36 8.04 -8.50
N LYS A 122 6.57 8.21 -9.01
CA LYS A 122 6.83 8.91 -10.27
C LYS A 122 6.32 8.12 -11.48
N PHE A 123 6.15 8.84 -12.59
CA PHE A 123 5.96 8.25 -13.91
C PHE A 123 7.13 7.35 -14.29
N ARG A 124 6.82 6.20 -14.88
CA ARG A 124 7.82 5.26 -15.41
C ARG A 124 8.40 5.74 -16.74
N LEU A 125 7.59 6.42 -17.55
CA LEU A 125 7.96 6.96 -18.86
C LEU A 125 7.55 8.43 -18.89
N ILE A 126 8.54 9.32 -18.92
CA ILE A 126 8.31 10.76 -19.08
C ILE A 126 8.19 11.02 -20.58
N GLY A 127 7.02 11.47 -21.06
CA GLY A 127 6.88 12.04 -22.42
C GLY A 127 5.97 11.30 -23.40
N GLN A 128 5.44 10.12 -23.10
CA GLN A 128 4.38 9.48 -23.90
C GLN A 128 3.33 8.86 -22.97
N LEU A 129 2.15 9.48 -22.93
CA LEU A 129 0.95 8.81 -22.41
C LEU A 129 0.43 7.92 -23.54
N ASP A 130 0.64 6.62 -23.41
CA ASP A 130 -0.02 5.65 -24.27
C ASP A 130 -1.54 5.72 -24.09
N LYS A 131 -2.27 5.24 -25.08
CA LYS A 131 -3.72 5.10 -25.01
C LYS A 131 -4.13 3.67 -25.27
N THR A 132 -5.25 3.25 -24.68
CA THR A 132 -5.90 1.99 -25.07
C THR A 132 -6.43 2.09 -26.51
N LYS A 133 -6.93 0.97 -27.06
CA LYS A 133 -7.60 0.97 -28.38
C LYS A 133 -8.80 1.94 -28.42
N GLU A 134 -9.47 2.07 -27.29
CA GLU A 134 -10.62 2.94 -27.04
C GLU A 134 -10.22 4.39 -26.69
N GLN A 135 -8.94 4.76 -26.86
CA GLN A 135 -8.41 6.12 -26.66
C GLN A 135 -8.35 6.62 -25.20
N TYR A 136 -8.48 5.74 -24.21
CA TYR A 136 -8.31 6.12 -22.81
C TYR A 136 -6.83 6.32 -22.45
N PRO A 137 -6.45 7.41 -21.75
CA PRO A 137 -5.09 7.61 -21.28
C PRO A 137 -4.62 6.50 -20.35
N ILE A 138 -3.43 5.97 -20.62
CA ILE A 138 -2.70 5.06 -19.74
C ILE A 138 -1.66 5.88 -18.98
N ILE A 139 -1.72 5.83 -17.65
CA ILE A 139 -0.83 6.54 -16.73
C ILE A 139 0.12 5.52 -16.09
N PRO A 140 1.33 5.32 -16.65
CA PRO A 140 2.28 4.35 -16.12
C PRO A 140 3.08 4.97 -14.97
N LEU A 141 2.72 4.65 -13.73
CA LEU A 141 3.50 4.99 -12.55
C LEU A 141 4.39 3.80 -12.16
N GLN A 142 5.41 4.04 -11.34
CA GLN A 142 6.16 2.93 -10.73
C GLN A 142 5.24 2.12 -9.82
N GLY A 143 5.13 0.81 -10.07
CA GLY A 143 4.40 -0.12 -9.20
C GLY A 143 2.89 -0.16 -9.39
N ILE A 144 2.32 0.73 -10.21
CA ILE A 144 0.90 0.74 -10.57
C ILE A 144 0.72 1.37 -11.95
N THR A 145 -0.15 0.81 -12.78
CA THR A 145 -0.57 1.41 -14.05
C THR A 145 -2.06 1.67 -14.01
N GLN A 146 -2.48 2.88 -14.36
CA GLN A 146 -3.87 3.30 -14.32
C GLN A 146 -4.37 3.59 -15.73
N ILE A 147 -5.63 3.28 -16.00
CA ILE A 147 -6.34 3.67 -17.22
C ILE A 147 -7.43 4.64 -16.80
N LEU A 148 -7.38 5.87 -17.33
CA LEU A 148 -8.33 6.92 -16.97
C LEU A 148 -9.53 6.89 -17.91
N ILE A 149 -10.69 6.49 -17.37
CA ILE A 149 -11.95 6.44 -18.12
C ILE A 149 -12.84 7.58 -17.64
N PHE A 150 -13.07 8.57 -18.51
CA PHE A 150 -14.04 9.62 -18.27
C PHE A 150 -15.42 9.12 -18.70
N LYS A 151 -16.27 8.74 -17.74
CA LYS A 151 -17.69 8.55 -17.99
C LYS A 151 -18.42 9.84 -17.59
N ASN A 152 -19.13 10.43 -18.55
CA ASN A 152 -20.14 11.43 -18.23
C ASN A 152 -21.31 10.67 -17.58
N PHE A 153 -21.54 10.93 -16.29
CA PHE A 153 -22.73 10.46 -15.56
C PHE A 153 -23.85 11.48 -15.68
#